data_AF-A0AAU3D3L0-F1
#
_entry.id   AF-A0AAU3D3L0-F1
#
_cell.length_a   1.000
_cell.length_b   1.000
_cell.length_c   1.000
_cell.angle_alpha   90.00
_cell.angle_beta   90.00
_cell.angle_gamma   90.00
#
_symmetry.space_group_name_H-M   'P 1'
#
loop_
_entity.id
_entity.type
_entity.pdbx_description
1 polymer ?
#
loop_
_entity_poly.entity_id
_entity_poly.type
_entity_poly.pdbx_seq_one_letter_code
_entity_poly.pdbx_strand_id
1 'polypeptide(L)'
;MTETRPALSQLTEPCPAPPDGCGSPAGQLCTSHNGTRVRHHDVHRARIKAWETSRIEASPAARLVAEAAASKSVRHGSHVADLLATSGYSDEAVRLREAVSARHGHLSVKQALQLLIEDSPASGQGRHDGGPSEGGRG
;
A
#
# COMPACT_ATOMS: atom_id res chain seq x y z
N MET A 1 0.08 5.73 -33.48
CA MET A 1 0.83 5.51 -32.23
C MET A 1 -0.19 5.35 -31.13
N THR A 2 -0.54 4.11 -30.76
CA THR A 2 -1.49 3.84 -29.69
C THR A 2 -0.76 4.06 -28.36
N GLU A 3 -1.05 5.18 -27.71
CA GLU A 3 -0.58 5.46 -26.37
C GLU A 3 -1.22 4.46 -25.41
N THR A 4 -0.42 3.50 -24.93
CA THR A 4 -0.83 2.57 -23.88
C THR A 4 -1.03 3.38 -22.60
N ARG A 5 -2.28 3.76 -22.31
CA ARG A 5 -2.62 4.40 -21.04
C ARG A 5 -2.16 3.47 -19.91
N PRO A 6 -1.41 3.97 -18.92
CA PRO A 6 -0.97 3.15 -17.81
C PRO A 6 -2.19 2.50 -17.16
N ALA A 7 -2.13 1.18 -17.00
CA ALA A 7 -3.17 0.45 -16.30
C ALA A 7 -3.30 1.03 -14.88
N LEU A 8 -4.52 1.41 -14.50
CA LEU A 8 -4.78 1.86 -13.14
C LEU A 8 -4.45 0.69 -12.20
N SER A 9 -3.41 0.81 -11.34
CA SER A 9 -2.95 -0.30 -10.49
C SER A 9 -4.06 -0.87 -9.61
N GLN A 10 -5.01 -0.05 -9.19
CA GLN A 10 -6.19 -0.50 -8.44
C GLN A 10 -7.13 -1.45 -9.22
N LEU A 11 -7.03 -1.52 -10.55
CA LEU A 11 -7.78 -2.48 -11.36
C LEU A 11 -7.12 -3.86 -11.39
N THR A 12 -5.86 -4.01 -11.00
CA THR A 12 -5.19 -5.34 -10.99
C THR A 12 -5.77 -6.26 -9.92
N GLU A 13 -6.43 -5.70 -8.91
CA GLU A 13 -7.13 -6.46 -7.88
C GLU A 13 -8.60 -6.67 -8.27
N PRO A 14 -9.13 -7.90 -8.16
CA PRO A 14 -10.55 -8.15 -8.34
C PRO A 14 -11.34 -7.36 -7.29
N CYS A 15 -12.55 -6.94 -7.66
CA CYS A 15 -13.48 -6.37 -6.69
C CYS A 15 -13.97 -7.50 -5.76
N PRO A 16 -14.09 -7.24 -4.44
CA PRO A 16 -14.66 -8.21 -3.50
C PRO A 16 -16.02 -8.75 -3.98
N ALA A 17 -16.32 -9.99 -3.60
CA ALA A 17 -17.62 -10.58 -3.87
C ALA A 17 -18.73 -9.89 -3.03
N PRO A 18 -20.01 -9.99 -3.43
CA PRO A 18 -21.12 -9.53 -2.61
C PRO A 18 -21.09 -10.15 -1.19
N PRO A 19 -21.55 -9.43 -0.15
CA PRO A 19 -22.19 -8.10 -0.19
C PRO A 19 -21.21 -6.91 -0.27
N ASP A 20 -19.90 -7.14 -0.10
CA ASP A 20 -18.89 -6.08 0.03
C ASP A 20 -18.46 -5.48 -1.32
N GLY A 21 -18.83 -6.10 -2.44
CA GLY A 21 -18.52 -5.62 -3.78
C GLY A 21 -19.33 -6.31 -4.89
N CYS A 22 -18.93 -6.07 -6.14
CA CYS A 22 -19.63 -6.56 -7.33
C CYS A 22 -19.05 -7.87 -7.90
N GLY A 23 -17.92 -8.37 -7.38
CA GLY A 23 -17.21 -9.53 -7.90
C GLY A 23 -16.55 -9.34 -9.27
N SER A 24 -16.37 -8.09 -9.73
CA SER A 24 -15.70 -7.79 -11.00
C SER A 24 -14.27 -8.34 -11.00
N PRO A 25 -13.84 -9.04 -12.07
CA PRO A 25 -12.49 -9.58 -12.16
C PRO A 25 -11.45 -8.46 -12.25
N ALA A 26 -10.20 -8.83 -11.97
CA ALA A 26 -9.02 -8.00 -12.22
C ALA A 26 -8.94 -7.55 -13.69
N GLY A 27 -8.40 -6.36 -13.92
CA GLY A 27 -8.27 -5.71 -15.21
C GLY A 27 -9.57 -5.09 -15.75
N GLN A 28 -10.72 -5.36 -15.14
CA GLN A 28 -12.01 -4.87 -15.63
C GLN A 28 -12.59 -3.75 -14.77
N LEU A 29 -13.12 -2.73 -15.47
CA LEU A 29 -14.00 -1.75 -14.84
C LEU A 29 -15.27 -2.47 -14.40
N CYS A 30 -15.65 -2.30 -13.13
CA CYS A 30 -16.97 -2.73 -12.69
C CYS A 30 -17.97 -1.80 -13.37
N THR A 31 -18.52 -2.23 -14.49
CA THR A 31 -19.63 -1.54 -15.12
C THR A 31 -20.85 -1.94 -14.32
N SER A 32 -21.52 -0.98 -13.66
CA SER A 32 -22.80 -1.28 -13.02
C SER A 32 -23.79 -1.64 -14.13
N HIS A 33 -23.93 -2.94 -14.41
CA HIS A 33 -24.59 -3.45 -15.60
C HIS A 33 -26.08 -3.06 -15.66
N ASN A 34 -26.46 -2.30 -16.69
CA ASN A 34 -27.77 -2.30 -17.36
C ASN A 34 -29.07 -2.22 -16.52
N GLY A 35 -29.03 -1.68 -15.30
CA GLY A 35 -30.22 -1.23 -14.58
C GLY A 35 -31.03 -2.30 -13.81
N THR A 36 -30.68 -3.58 -13.90
CA THR A 36 -31.37 -4.66 -13.15
C THR A 36 -30.67 -5.08 -11.86
N ARG A 37 -29.42 -4.66 -11.64
CA ARG A 37 -28.70 -4.85 -10.37
C ARG A 37 -28.72 -3.56 -9.54
N VAL A 38 -28.75 -3.73 -8.21
CA VAL A 38 -28.57 -2.64 -7.25
C VAL A 38 -27.27 -1.91 -7.58
N ARG A 39 -27.34 -0.58 -7.73
CA ARG A 39 -26.16 0.25 -7.95
C ARG A 39 -25.40 0.38 -6.64
N HIS A 40 -24.25 -0.25 -6.57
CA HIS A 40 -23.31 -0.09 -5.47
C HIS A 40 -22.48 1.18 -5.72
N HIS A 41 -22.65 2.17 -4.86
CA HIS A 41 -21.96 3.47 -4.94
C HIS A 41 -20.59 3.45 -4.23
N ASP A 42 -20.26 2.33 -3.62
CA ASP A 42 -19.06 2.09 -2.81
C ASP A 42 -18.04 1.15 -3.47
N VAL A 43 -18.30 0.65 -4.68
CA VAL A 43 -17.42 -0.28 -5.41
C VAL A 43 -15.98 0.22 -5.49
N HIS A 44 -15.79 1.51 -5.80
CA HIS A 44 -14.45 2.09 -5.87
C HIS A 44 -13.75 2.07 -4.50
N ARG A 45 -14.48 2.36 -3.42
CA ARG A 45 -13.97 2.28 -2.04
C ARG A 45 -13.63 0.84 -1.67
N ALA A 46 -14.49 -0.12 -2.02
CA ALA A 46 -14.24 -1.54 -1.81
C ALA A 46 -12.98 -2.02 -2.54
N ARG A 47 -12.77 -1.57 -3.78
CA ARG A 47 -11.56 -1.89 -4.56
C ARG A 47 -10.30 -1.26 -4.00
N ILE A 48 -10.35 0.01 -3.55
CA ILE A 48 -9.21 0.63 -2.86
C ILE A 48 -8.88 -0.15 -1.58
N LYS A 49 -9.90 -0.48 -0.78
CA LYS A 49 -9.70 -1.25 0.45
C LYS A 49 -9.09 -2.63 0.17
N ALA A 50 -9.57 -3.33 -0.85
CA ALA A 50 -9.01 -4.61 -1.27
C ALA A 50 -7.54 -4.47 -1.66
N TRP A 51 -7.22 -3.48 -2.50
CA TRP A 51 -5.85 -3.18 -2.90
C TRP A 51 -4.93 -2.80 -1.73
N GLU A 52 -5.40 -1.97 -0.79
CA GLU A 52 -4.68 -1.65 0.45
C GLU A 52 -4.43 -2.91 1.30
N THR A 53 -5.43 -3.81 1.39
CA THR A 53 -5.32 -5.07 2.12
C THR A 53 -4.27 -6.00 1.49
N SER A 54 -4.34 -6.22 0.17
CA SER A 54 -3.35 -7.04 -0.55
C SER A 54 -1.92 -6.52 -0.35
N ARG A 55 -1.74 -5.19 -0.33
CA ARG A 55 -0.45 -4.55 -0.08
C ARG A 55 0.06 -4.75 1.35
N ILE A 56 -0.82 -4.68 2.34
CA ILE A 56 -0.46 -4.97 3.75
C ILE A 56 -0.09 -6.45 3.90
N GLU A 57 -0.86 -7.36 3.30
CA GLU A 57 -0.61 -8.81 3.38
C GLU A 57 0.72 -9.22 2.74
N ALA A 58 1.15 -8.51 1.69
CA ALA A 58 2.42 -8.75 1.02
C ALA A 58 3.66 -8.38 1.86
N SER A 59 3.50 -7.63 2.97
CA SER A 59 4.59 -7.21 3.85
C SER A 59 4.37 -7.72 5.28
N PRO A 60 5.14 -8.72 5.76
CA PRO A 60 4.99 -9.25 7.12
C PRO A 60 5.09 -8.18 8.21
N ALA A 61 5.99 -7.20 8.03
CA ALA A 61 6.15 -6.07 8.92
C ALA A 61 4.91 -5.15 8.91
N ALA A 62 4.37 -4.83 7.73
CA ALA A 62 3.15 -4.02 7.63
C ALA A 62 1.94 -4.73 8.26
N ARG A 63 1.82 -6.05 8.06
CA ARG A 63 0.75 -6.85 8.67
C ARG A 63 0.80 -6.80 10.20
N LEU A 64 1.97 -6.99 10.80
CA LEU A 64 2.16 -6.88 12.25
C LEU A 64 1.71 -5.51 12.78
N VAL A 65 2.11 -4.43 12.09
CA VAL A 65 1.75 -3.07 12.48
C VAL A 65 0.25 -2.82 12.31
N ALA A 66 -0.38 -3.35 11.26
CA ALA A 66 -1.81 -3.23 11.05
C ALA A 66 -2.62 -3.94 12.15
N GLU A 67 -2.18 -5.11 12.59
CA GLU A 67 -2.79 -5.86 13.70
C GLU A 67 -2.63 -5.12 15.04
N ALA A 68 -1.43 -4.57 15.30
CA ALA A 68 -1.18 -3.74 16.47
C ALA A 68 -2.02 -2.45 16.46
N ALA A 69 -2.21 -1.83 15.30
CA ALA A 69 -3.07 -0.66 15.15
C ALA A 69 -4.54 -1.00 15.43
N ALA A 70 -5.02 -2.13 14.90
CA ALA A 70 -6.39 -2.60 15.10
C ALA A 70 -6.70 -2.90 16.58
N SER A 71 -5.73 -3.49 17.29
CA SER A 71 -5.80 -3.72 18.75
C SER A 71 -5.54 -2.47 19.60
N LYS A 72 -5.26 -1.32 18.96
CA LYS A 72 -4.92 -0.03 19.61
C LYS A 72 -3.68 -0.09 20.51
N SER A 73 -2.79 -1.05 20.29
CA SER A 73 -1.53 -1.18 21.04
C SER A 73 -0.46 -0.18 20.58
N VAL A 74 -0.54 0.31 19.34
CA VAL A 74 0.32 1.39 18.80
C VAL A 74 -0.50 2.61 18.39
N ARG A 75 0.04 3.81 18.62
CA ARG A 75 -0.67 5.09 18.37
C ARG A 75 0.09 6.08 17.48
N HIS A 76 1.40 5.96 17.39
CA HIS A 76 2.27 6.84 16.60
C HIS A 76 3.53 6.10 16.14
N GLY A 77 4.24 6.69 15.18
CA GLY A 77 5.35 6.06 14.48
C GLY A 77 6.49 5.57 15.36
N SER A 78 6.77 6.24 16.49
CA SER A 78 7.80 5.74 17.43
C SER A 78 7.40 4.40 18.06
N HIS A 79 6.16 4.23 18.51
CA HIS A 79 5.67 2.94 19.03
C HIS A 79 5.70 1.85 17.97
N VAL A 80 5.43 2.21 16.72
CA VAL A 80 5.54 1.28 15.59
C VAL A 80 6.99 0.84 15.40
N ALA A 81 7.95 1.77 15.46
CA ALA A 81 9.36 1.45 15.29
C ALA A 81 9.88 0.53 16.42
N ASP A 82 9.45 0.77 17.64
CA ASP A 82 9.82 -0.08 18.78
C ASP A 82 9.18 -1.48 18.68
N LEU A 83 7.90 -1.56 18.29
CA LEU A 83 7.24 -2.83 18.01
C LEU A 83 8.00 -3.65 16.96
N LEU A 84 8.41 -3.01 15.86
CA LEU A 84 9.16 -3.66 14.79
C LEU A 84 10.54 -4.15 15.28
N ALA A 85 11.26 -3.32 16.03
CA ALA A 85 12.55 -3.70 16.60
C ALA A 85 12.44 -4.91 17.53
N THR A 86 11.45 -4.93 18.44
CA THR A 86 11.22 -6.06 19.34
C THR A 86 10.79 -7.32 18.61
N SER A 87 10.16 -7.19 17.44
CA SER A 87 9.66 -8.31 16.65
C SER A 87 10.66 -8.82 15.60
N GLY A 88 11.89 -8.30 15.59
CA GLY A 88 12.97 -8.75 14.70
C GLY A 88 13.04 -8.05 13.34
N TYR A 89 12.20 -7.02 13.10
CA TYR A 89 12.22 -6.20 11.89
C TYR A 89 13.13 -4.96 12.09
N SER A 90 14.42 -5.21 12.33
CA SER A 90 15.38 -4.15 12.71
C SER A 90 15.57 -3.09 11.64
N ASP A 91 15.62 -3.50 10.36
CA ASP A 91 15.88 -2.59 9.26
C ASP A 91 14.67 -1.67 9.04
N GLU A 92 13.46 -2.22 9.06
CA GLU A 92 12.21 -1.44 9.04
C GLU A 92 12.15 -0.47 10.21
N ALA A 93 12.51 -0.94 11.41
CA ALA A 93 12.51 -0.10 12.61
C ALA A 93 13.49 1.07 12.50
N VAL A 94 14.71 0.85 11.98
CA VAL A 94 15.71 1.91 11.76
C VAL A 94 15.17 2.95 10.78
N ARG A 95 14.68 2.52 9.61
CA ARG A 95 14.09 3.43 8.61
C ARG A 95 12.94 4.24 9.20
N LEU A 96 12.07 3.60 10.00
CA LEU A 96 10.95 4.27 10.60
C LEU A 96 11.38 5.29 11.67
N ARG A 97 12.42 5.00 12.46
CA ARG A 97 12.99 5.97 13.41
C ARG A 97 13.57 7.19 12.69
N GLU A 98 14.26 6.98 11.58
CA GLU A 98 14.75 8.08 10.75
C GLU A 98 13.60 8.94 10.23
N ALA A 99 12.53 8.32 9.72
CA ALA A 99 11.34 9.02 9.25
C ALA A 99 10.60 9.77 10.38
N VAL A 100 10.52 9.19 11.58
CA VAL A 100 9.95 9.85 12.77
C VAL A 100 10.81 11.06 13.15
N SER A 101 12.13 10.91 13.17
CA SER A 101 13.08 11.99 13.49
C SER A 101 12.99 13.14 12.49
N ALA A 102 12.99 12.83 11.18
CA ALA A 102 12.87 13.80 10.10
C ALA A 102 11.54 14.59 10.15
N ARG A 103 10.51 14.04 10.78
CA ARG A 103 9.20 14.69 10.97
C ARG A 103 8.98 15.22 12.39
N HIS A 104 10.04 15.34 13.19
CA HIS A 104 9.99 15.83 14.57
C HIS A 104 8.98 15.06 15.45
N GLY A 105 8.87 13.74 15.26
CA GLY A 105 7.92 12.92 15.99
C GLY A 105 6.51 12.85 15.39
N HIS A 106 6.19 13.67 14.39
CA HIS A 106 4.87 13.71 13.74
C HIS A 106 4.74 12.67 12.63
N LEU A 107 4.69 11.40 13.04
CA LEU A 107 4.39 10.29 12.15
C LEU A 107 3.21 9.49 12.70
N SER A 108 2.09 9.48 11.98
CA SER A 108 0.94 8.64 12.33
C SER A 108 1.20 7.17 11.99
N VAL A 109 0.43 6.26 12.61
CA VAL A 109 0.49 4.83 12.30
C VAL A 109 0.14 4.56 10.82
N LYS A 110 -0.82 5.30 10.25
CA LYS A 110 -1.17 5.18 8.83
C LYS A 110 0.00 5.56 7.91
N GLN A 111 0.70 6.64 8.22
CA GLN A 111 1.89 7.05 7.45
C GLN A 111 3.04 6.06 7.62
N ALA A 112 3.22 5.51 8.83
CA ALA A 112 4.20 4.46 9.07
C ALA A 112 3.91 3.21 8.24
N LEU A 113 2.65 2.75 8.21
CA LEU A 113 2.22 1.65 7.34
C LEU A 113 2.52 1.92 5.87
N GLN A 114 2.22 3.13 5.39
CA GLN A 114 2.50 3.49 4.00
C GLN A 114 3.99 3.33 3.65
N LEU A 115 4.90 3.80 4.52
CA LEU A 115 6.35 3.67 4.30
C LEU A 115 6.79 2.21 4.25
N LEU A 116 6.28 1.37 5.17
CA LEU A 116 6.60 -0.07 5.20
C LEU A 116 6.11 -0.82 3.95
N ILE A 117 5.02 -0.34 3.35
CA ILE A 117 4.44 -0.93 2.16
C ILE A 117 5.15 -0.42 0.89
N GLU A 118 5.55 0.85 0.81
CA GLU A 118 6.27 1.41 -0.34
C GLU A 118 7.67 0.81 -0.51
N ASP A 119 8.35 0.53 0.60
CA ASP A 119 9.72 -0.02 0.59
C ASP A 119 9.77 -1.55 0.50
N SER A 120 8.62 -2.23 0.50
CA SER A 120 8.60 -3.69 0.41
C SER A 120 9.13 -4.13 -0.97
N PRO A 121 10.04 -5.12 -1.05
CA PRO A 121 10.52 -5.62 -2.34
C PRO A 121 9.40 -6.25 -3.18
N ALA A 122 8.26 -6.59 -2.57
CA ALA A 122 7.08 -7.11 -3.25
C ALA A 122 6.26 -6.03 -3.98
N SER A 123 6.37 -4.76 -3.58
CA SER A 123 5.80 -3.63 -4.32
C SER A 123 6.74 -3.27 -5.45
N GLY A 124 6.66 -4.02 -6.56
CA GLY A 124 7.44 -3.82 -7.78
C GLY A 124 7.17 -2.48 -8.48
N GLN A 125 7.50 -1.36 -7.84
CA GLN A 125 7.83 -0.11 -8.51
C GLN A 125 9.35 -0.06 -8.57
N GLY A 126 9.87 -0.38 -9.75
CA GLY A 126 11.29 -0.28 -10.04
C GLY A 126 11.81 1.06 -9.54
N ARG A 127 12.81 1.01 -8.66
CA ARG A 127 13.67 2.16 -8.42
C ARG A 127 14.12 2.61 -9.80
N HIS A 128 13.62 3.76 -10.24
CA HIS A 128 14.26 4.52 -11.31
C HIS A 128 15.59 4.99 -10.71
N ASP A 129 16.56 4.08 -10.68
CA ASP A 129 17.96 4.42 -10.49
C ASP A 129 18.37 5.20 -11.73
N GLY A 130 18.07 6.49 -11.72
CA GLY A 130 18.65 7.48 -12.63
C GLY A 130 20.14 7.57 -12.32
N GLY A 131 20.89 6.57 -12.78
CA GLY A 131 22.34 6.62 -12.77
C GLY A 131 22.81 7.82 -13.58
N PRO A 132 23.78 8.60 -13.08
CA PRO A 132 24.31 9.73 -13.84
C PRO A 132 24.92 9.22 -15.14
N SER A 133 24.42 9.70 -16.28
CA SER A 133 25.07 9.53 -17.57
C SER A 133 26.46 10.15 -17.48
N GLU A 134 27.49 9.32 -17.38
CA GLU A 134 28.87 9.75 -17.57
C GLU A 134 29.01 10.29 -18.99
N GLY A 135 29.03 11.61 -19.09
CA GLY A 135 29.31 12.32 -20.32
C GLY A 135 30.71 11.97 -20.80
N GLY A 136 30.76 11.28 -21.93
CA GLY A 136 31.98 11.04 -22.67
C GLY A 136 32.72 12.34 -22.98
N ARG A 137 34.03 12.34 -22.72
CA ARG A 137 35.02 13.17 -23.38
C ARG A 137 36.31 12.36 -23.48
N GLY A 138 36.87 12.28 -24.68
CA GLY A 138 38.17 11.69 -24.98
C GLY A 138 38.13 10.95 -26.30
#